data_AF-A0A7W3XSI4-F1
#
_entry.id   AF-A0A7W3XSI4-F1
#
_cell.length_a   1.000
_cell.length_b   1.000
_cell.length_c   1.000
_cell.angle_alpha   90.00
_cell.angle_beta   90.00
_cell.angle_gamma   90.00
#
_symmetry.space_group_name_H-M   'P 1'
#
loop_
_entity.id
_entity.type
_entity.pdbx_description
1 polymer ?
#
loop_
_entity_poly.entity_id
_entity_poly.type
_entity_poly.pdbx_seq_one_letter_code
_entity_poly.pdbx_strand_id
1 'polypeptide(L)'
;MGTHEKLKTPEEHEVIMERLLKNRMLNPNSRRNIFPLSGLLYCEKCGSRMRFRVGENKKQGQHWSALCYHQYKDGSKCEQRGKVMDVDFFNALYDRIIHVDPNILREIELHGSRIHRSLSRSKSRS
;
A
#
# COMPACT_ATOMS: atom_id res chain seq x y z
N MET A 1 -29.17 14.59 -30.96
CA MET A 1 -27.83 14.13 -30.51
C MET A 1 -26.97 15.35 -30.29
N GLY A 2 -26.20 15.42 -29.19
CA GLY A 2 -25.44 16.63 -28.85
C GLY A 2 -24.39 16.96 -29.92
N THR A 3 -24.42 18.19 -30.44
CA THR A 3 -23.58 18.70 -31.53
C THR A 3 -22.14 19.05 -31.11
N HIS A 4 -21.75 18.77 -29.87
CA HIS A 4 -20.39 18.95 -29.39
C HIS A 4 -19.41 17.88 -29.88
N GLU A 5 -18.14 18.27 -30.02
CA GLU A 5 -17.02 17.37 -30.27
C GLU A 5 -16.86 16.35 -29.13
N LYS A 6 -16.63 15.08 -29.48
CA LYS A 6 -16.48 14.00 -28.50
C LYS A 6 -15.10 14.06 -27.87
N LEU A 7 -15.06 14.28 -26.56
CA LEU A 7 -13.82 14.35 -25.76
C LEU A 7 -13.15 13.00 -25.47
N LYS A 8 -13.84 11.88 -25.71
CA LYS A 8 -13.33 10.51 -25.48
C LYS A 8 -13.95 9.51 -26.44
N THR A 9 -13.24 8.43 -26.69
CA THR A 9 -13.74 7.31 -27.50
C THR A 9 -14.82 6.52 -26.75
N PRO A 10 -15.71 5.80 -27.47
CA PRO A 10 -16.66 4.88 -26.85
C PRO A 10 -15.98 3.81 -25.99
N GLU A 11 -14.84 3.28 -26.44
CA GLU A 11 -14.10 2.21 -25.77
C GLU A 11 -13.49 2.71 -24.45
N GLU A 12 -12.86 3.90 -24.45
CA GLU A 12 -12.40 4.53 -23.21
C GLU A 12 -13.55 4.80 -22.24
N HIS A 13 -14.73 5.18 -22.76
CA HIS A 13 -15.90 5.39 -21.94
C HIS A 13 -16.33 4.10 -21.25
N GLU A 14 -16.39 2.98 -21.97
CA GLU A 14 -16.75 1.67 -21.42
C GLU A 14 -15.76 1.21 -20.35
N VAL A 15 -14.45 1.32 -20.61
CA VAL A 15 -13.40 0.99 -19.62
C VAL A 15 -13.52 1.84 -18.36
N ILE A 16 -13.79 3.15 -18.50
CA ILE A 16 -14.02 4.04 -17.36
C ILE A 16 -15.25 3.60 -16.57
N MET A 17 -16.35 3.28 -17.25
CA MET A 17 -17.60 2.86 -16.62
C MET A 17 -17.44 1.54 -15.87
N GLU A 18 -16.76 0.56 -16.47
CA GLU A 18 -16.45 -0.71 -15.81
C GLU A 18 -15.64 -0.50 -14.52
N ARG A 19 -14.64 0.40 -14.56
CA ARG A 19 -13.83 0.75 -13.39
C ARG A 19 -14.64 1.45 -12.30
N LEU A 20 -15.54 2.35 -12.67
CA LEU A 20 -16.44 3.04 -11.74
C LEU A 20 -17.41 2.07 -11.07
N LEU A 21 -17.96 1.11 -11.82
CA LEU A 21 -18.82 0.05 -11.30
C LEU A 21 -18.07 -0.84 -10.30
N LYS A 22 -16.87 -1.32 -10.67
CA LYS A 22 -15.98 -2.08 -9.78
C LYS A 22 -15.67 -1.31 -8.49
N ASN A 23 -15.33 -0.03 -8.60
CA ASN A 23 -15.05 0.81 -7.44
C ASN A 23 -16.27 1.01 -6.53
N ARG A 24 -17.49 1.09 -7.09
CA ARG A 24 -18.73 1.20 -6.31
C ARG A 24 -19.04 -0.06 -5.50
N MET A 25 -18.69 -1.24 -6.02
CA MET A 25 -18.87 -2.52 -5.32
C MET A 25 -17.87 -2.70 -4.16
N LEU A 26 -16.76 -1.97 -4.16
CA LEU A 26 -15.77 -2.03 -3.09
C LEU A 26 -16.14 -1.04 -1.98
N ASN A 27 -16.26 -1.51 -0.74
CA ASN A 27 -16.46 -0.65 0.41
C ASN A 27 -15.28 0.35 0.52
N PRO A 28 -15.49 1.67 0.44
CA PRO A 28 -14.41 2.66 0.56
C PRO A 28 -13.63 2.51 1.88
N ASN A 29 -14.29 2.02 2.92
CA ASN A 29 -13.70 1.79 4.23
C ASN A 29 -12.80 0.57 4.26
N SER A 30 -12.95 -0.37 3.32
CA SER A 30 -12.02 -1.51 3.17
C SER A 30 -10.61 -1.06 2.79
N ARG A 31 -10.47 0.14 2.21
CA ARG A 31 -9.18 0.74 1.86
C ARG A 31 -8.53 1.55 2.99
N ARG A 32 -9.26 1.82 4.08
CA ARG A 32 -8.66 2.47 5.26
C ARG A 32 -7.63 1.52 5.87
N ASN A 33 -6.43 2.02 6.15
CA ASN A 33 -5.32 1.25 6.72
C ASN A 33 -4.76 0.14 5.81
N ILE A 34 -4.85 0.29 4.48
CA ILE A 34 -4.06 -0.54 3.54
C ILE A 34 -2.65 0.04 3.44
N PHE A 35 -1.65 -0.72 3.88
CA PHE A 35 -0.23 -0.41 3.72
C PHE A 35 0.27 -0.94 2.38
N PRO A 36 1.36 -0.37 1.82
CA PRO A 36 1.95 -0.87 0.57
C PRO A 36 2.27 -2.38 0.60
N LEU A 37 2.64 -2.90 1.77
CA LEU A 37 2.95 -4.32 1.98
C LEU A 37 1.74 -5.15 2.45
N SER A 38 0.54 -4.56 2.53
CA SER A 38 -0.68 -5.25 2.93
C SER A 38 -1.01 -6.41 2.01
N GLY A 39 -0.80 -7.64 2.50
CA GLY A 39 -1.07 -8.87 1.76
C GLY A 39 0.08 -9.43 0.96
N LEU A 40 1.27 -8.83 1.07
CA LEU A 40 2.49 -9.35 0.48
C LEU A 40 3.35 -10.10 1.50
N LEU A 41 3.16 -9.83 2.80
CA LEU A 41 3.95 -10.46 3.86
C LEU A 41 3.29 -11.74 4.37
N TYR A 42 4.07 -12.82 4.38
CA TYR A 42 3.70 -14.13 4.88
C TYR A 42 4.62 -14.55 6.03
N CYS A 43 4.05 -15.26 7.00
CA CYS A 43 4.80 -15.78 8.12
C CYS A 43 5.66 -16.95 7.66
N GLU A 44 6.96 -16.87 7.91
CA GLU A 44 7.92 -17.93 7.59
C GLU A 44 7.58 -19.26 8.29
N LYS A 45 7.17 -19.21 9.57
CA LYS A 45 6.91 -20.42 10.37
C LYS A 45 5.63 -21.16 9.98
N CYS A 46 4.53 -20.45 9.70
CA CYS A 46 3.22 -21.08 9.50
C CYS A 46 2.58 -20.78 8.14
N GLY A 47 3.24 -20.04 7.26
CA GLY A 47 2.73 -19.67 5.94
C GLY A 47 1.51 -18.75 5.94
N SER A 48 1.01 -18.34 7.10
CA SER A 48 -0.16 -17.47 7.19
C SER A 48 0.18 -16.02 6.83
N ARG A 49 -0.77 -15.34 6.18
CA ARG A 49 -0.65 -13.91 5.86
C ARG A 49 -0.50 -13.07 7.13
N MET A 50 0.49 -12.17 7.13
CA MET A 50 0.73 -11.25 8.24
C MET A 50 -0.24 -10.06 8.21
N ARG A 51 -0.49 -9.47 9.38
CA ARG A 51 -1.31 -8.25 9.54
C ARG A 51 -0.48 -7.12 10.09
N PHE A 52 -0.90 -5.89 9.77
CA PHE A 52 -0.26 -4.66 10.21
C PHE A 52 -0.96 -4.11 11.45
N ARG A 53 -0.18 -3.57 12.39
CA ARG A 53 -0.67 -2.92 13.59
C ARG A 53 0.02 -1.58 13.78
N VAL A 54 -0.78 -0.57 14.10
CA VAL A 54 -0.32 0.71 14.65
C VAL A 54 0.03 0.51 16.12
N GLY A 55 1.25 0.86 16.50
CA GLY A 55 1.64 1.07 17.89
C GLY A 55 1.98 2.53 18.14
N GLU A 56 1.93 2.95 19.39
CA GLU A 56 2.38 4.26 19.82
C GLU A 56 3.40 4.09 20.94
N ASN A 57 4.54 4.75 20.82
CA ASN A 57 5.60 4.73 21.82
C ASN A 57 5.90 6.17 22.25
N LYS A 58 5.95 6.43 23.55
CA LYS A 58 6.23 7.76 24.11
C LYS A 58 7.53 8.38 23.59
N LYS A 59 8.52 7.56 23.22
CA LYS A 59 9.84 8.03 22.72
C LYS A 59 9.93 8.18 21.20
N GLN A 60 9.21 7.36 20.45
CA GLN A 60 9.37 7.25 18.98
C GLN A 60 8.10 7.66 18.21
N GLY A 61 7.03 8.02 18.91
CA GLY A 61 5.74 8.32 18.32
C GLY A 61 5.05 7.07 17.77
N GLN A 62 4.23 7.28 16.75
CA GLN A 62 3.49 6.23 16.07
C GLN A 62 4.45 5.34 15.26
N HIS A 63 4.36 4.02 15.41
CA HIS A 63 5.14 3.04 14.65
C HIS A 63 4.24 1.96 14.08
N TRP A 64 4.69 1.36 12.98
CA TRP A 64 3.98 0.29 12.29
C TRP A 64 4.71 -1.02 12.48
N SER A 65 3.96 -2.10 12.71
CA SER A 65 4.52 -3.44 12.89
C SER A 65 3.76 -4.46 12.06
N ALA A 66 4.48 -5.42 11.50
CA ALA A 66 3.91 -6.59 10.85
C ALA A 66 3.98 -7.79 11.81
N LEU A 67 2.86 -8.48 12.01
CA LEU A 67 2.76 -9.63 12.90
C LEU A 67 1.90 -10.76 12.37
N CYS A 68 2.26 -11.97 12.78
CA CYS A 68 1.46 -13.16 12.56
C CYS A 68 0.38 -13.26 13.65
N TYR A 69 -0.89 -13.36 13.24
CA TYR A 69 -2.02 -13.58 14.15
C TYR A 69 -2.56 -15.02 14.10
N HIS A 70 -1.85 -15.94 13.45
CA HIS A 70 -2.28 -17.31 13.32
C HIS A 70 -2.35 -18.00 14.68
N GLN A 71 -3.47 -18.68 14.90
CA GLN A 71 -3.69 -19.57 16.04
C GLN A 71 -3.86 -20.98 15.49
N TYR A 72 -3.10 -21.91 16.04
CA TYR A 72 -3.20 -23.32 15.68
C TYR A 72 -4.47 -23.94 16.30
N LYS A 73 -4.80 -25.15 15.86
CA LYS A 73 -6.02 -25.86 16.33
C LYS A 73 -6.02 -26.15 17.84
N ASP A 74 -4.84 -26.23 18.44
CA ASP A 74 -4.64 -26.39 19.88
C ASP A 74 -4.79 -25.08 20.69
N GLY A 75 -5.09 -23.96 20.01
CA GLY A 75 -5.22 -22.64 20.61
C GLY A 75 -3.89 -21.92 20.85
N SER A 76 -2.75 -22.54 20.55
CA SER A 76 -1.44 -21.89 20.66
C SER A 76 -1.25 -20.86 19.54
N LYS A 77 -0.52 -19.77 19.85
CA LYS A 77 -0.21 -18.73 18.86
C LYS A 77 1.06 -19.09 18.10
N CYS A 78 1.13 -18.68 16.84
CA CYS A 78 2.39 -18.76 16.10
C CYS A 78 3.51 -18.01 16.83
N GLU A 79 4.65 -18.66 16.97
CA GLU A 79 5.83 -18.12 17.66
C GLU A 79 6.55 -17.01 16.87
N GLN A 80 6.13 -16.75 15.63
CA GLN A 80 6.74 -15.71 14.81
C GLN A 80 6.57 -14.35 15.50
N ARG A 81 7.70 -13.74 15.88
CA ARG A 81 7.69 -12.40 16.45
C ARG A 81 7.35 -11.37 15.38
N GLY A 82 6.56 -10.37 15.77
CA GLY A 82 6.32 -9.21 14.92
C GLY A 82 7.58 -8.38 14.75
N LYS A 83 7.72 -7.73 13.59
CA LYS A 83 8.83 -6.82 13.29
C LYS A 83 8.28 -5.44 13.04
N VAL A 84 8.92 -4.44 13.65
CA VAL A 84 8.65 -3.03 13.37
C VAL A 84 9.14 -2.71 11.96
N MET A 85 8.33 -1.97 11.21
CA MET A 85 8.66 -1.50 9.87
C MET A 85 9.51 -0.23 9.98
N ASP A 86 10.70 -0.42 10.53
CA ASP A 86 11.74 0.60 10.66
C ASP A 86 12.53 0.76 9.35
N VAL A 87 13.45 1.72 9.32
CA VAL A 87 14.33 1.96 8.16
C VAL A 87 15.10 0.68 7.80
N ASP A 88 15.59 -0.04 8.80
CA ASP A 88 16.35 -1.28 8.61
C ASP A 88 15.51 -2.38 7.94
N PHE A 89 14.23 -2.51 8.32
CA PHE A 89 13.31 -3.44 7.67
C PHE A 89 13.16 -3.16 6.18
N PHE A 90 13.00 -1.89 5.80
CA PHE A 90 12.85 -1.52 4.39
C PHE A 90 14.16 -1.65 3.61
N ASN A 91 15.30 -1.30 4.20
CA ASN A 91 16.61 -1.50 3.57
C ASN A 91 16.84 -2.99 3.27
N ALA A 92 16.60 -3.87 4.26
CA ALA A 92 16.72 -5.31 4.07
C ALA A 92 15.73 -5.87 3.03
N LEU A 93 14.55 -5.24 2.89
CA LEU A 93 13.60 -5.59 1.84
C LEU A 93 14.14 -5.18 0.47
N TYR A 94 14.63 -3.95 0.31
CA TYR A 94 15.18 -3.47 -0.96
C TYR A 94 16.41 -4.26 -1.40
N ASP A 95 17.31 -4.60 -0.47
CA ASP A 95 18.49 -5.41 -0.77
C ASP A 95 18.13 -6.81 -1.29
N ARG A 96 16.96 -7.33 -0.92
CA ARG A 96 16.45 -8.63 -1.37
C ARG A 96 15.56 -8.56 -2.61
N ILE A 97 15.04 -7.40 -2.99
CA ILE A 97 14.27 -7.26 -4.23
C ILE A 97 15.29 -7.17 -5.38
N ILE A 98 15.66 -8.34 -5.91
CA ILE A 98 16.75 -8.46 -6.86
C ILE A 98 16.41 -7.82 -8.22
N HIS A 99 15.14 -7.78 -8.64
CA HIS A 99 14.71 -7.15 -9.91
C HIS A 99 13.44 -6.31 -9.71
N VAL A 100 13.59 -4.98 -9.69
CA VAL A 100 12.48 -4.07 -9.91
C VAL A 100 12.32 -3.91 -11.43
N ASP A 101 11.12 -4.12 -11.95
CA ASP A 101 10.82 -3.89 -13.36
C ASP A 101 11.27 -2.47 -13.75
N PRO A 102 12.12 -2.29 -14.78
CA PRO A 102 12.58 -0.99 -15.23
C PRO A 102 11.44 0.02 -15.51
N ASN A 103 10.27 -0.47 -15.90
CA ASN A 103 9.09 0.36 -16.12
C ASN A 103 8.52 0.92 -14.82
N ILE A 104 8.55 0.14 -13.73
CA ILE A 104 8.12 0.60 -12.39
C ILE A 104 9.06 1.69 -11.89
N LEU A 105 10.38 1.53 -12.08
CA LEU A 105 11.36 2.58 -11.74
C LEU A 105 11.07 3.88 -12.50
N ARG A 106 10.79 3.77 -13.81
CA ARG A 106 10.46 4.92 -14.66
C ARG A 106 9.15 5.61 -14.22
N GLU A 107 8.14 4.85 -13.81
CA GLU A 107 6.90 5.40 -13.26
C GLU A 107 7.10 6.12 -11.93
N ILE A 108 7.94 5.57 -11.04
CA ILE A 108 8.30 6.22 -9.76
C ILE A 108 9.02 7.55 -10.01
N GLU A 109 9.95 7.62 -10.97
CA GLU A 109 10.64 8.88 -11.32
C GLU A 109 9.67 9.93 -11.88
N LEU A 110 8.79 9.51 -12.78
CA LEU A 110 7.79 10.38 -13.40
C LEU A 110 6.76 10.92 -12.39
N HIS A 111 6.39 10.12 -11.38
CA HIS A 111 5.35 10.46 -10.41
C HIS A 111 5.86 10.94 -9.05
N GLY A 112 7.08 10.58 -8.64
CA GLY A 112 7.71 11.02 -7.39
C GLY A 112 7.90 12.54 -7.31
N SER A 113 8.10 13.17 -8.48
CA SER A 113 8.15 14.62 -8.64
C SER A 113 6.85 15.35 -8.27
N ARG A 114 5.69 14.66 -8.24
CA ARG A 114 4.41 15.25 -7.84
C ARG A 114 4.23 15.32 -6.32
N ILE A 115 4.82 14.39 -5.57
CA ILE A 115 4.72 14.39 -4.10
C ILE A 115 5.63 15.46 -3.48
N HIS A 116 6.81 15.69 -4.05
CA HIS A 116 7.70 16.76 -3.58
C HIS A 116 7.12 18.18 -3.83
N ARG A 117 6.26 18.36 -4.85
CA ARG A 117 5.58 19.63 -5.14
C ARG A 117 4.36 19.92 -4.25
N SER A 118 3.70 18.88 -3.70
CA SER A 118 2.58 19.08 -2.77
C SER A 118 3.03 19.44 -1.36
N LEU A 119 4.20 18.95 -0.93
CA LEU A 119 4.85 19.29 0.34
C LEU A 119 5.57 20.64 0.35
N SER A 120 6.02 21.15 -0.80
CA SER A 120 6.63 22.48 -0.90
C SER A 120 5.60 23.62 -0.96
N ARG A 121 4.38 23.35 -1.46
CA ARG A 121 3.26 24.33 -1.47
C ARG A 121 2.60 24.56 -0.12
N SER A 122 2.74 23.64 0.83
CA SER A 122 2.20 23.80 2.20
C SER A 122 3.14 24.58 3.14
N LYS A 123 4.42 24.76 2.79
CA LYS A 123 5.39 25.54 3.58
C LYS A 123 5.45 27.03 3.22
N SER A 124 4.80 27.48 2.13
CA SER A 124 4.79 28.88 1.70
C SER A 124 3.54 29.66 2.13
N ARG A 125 2.72 29.10 3.02
CA ARG A 125 1.60 29.78 3.71
C ARG A 125 1.76 29.60 5.21
N SER A 126 2.80 30.21 5.77
CA SER A 126 2.98 30.47 7.19
C SER A 126 3.73 31.78 7.32
#